data_AF-A0A961CU68-F1
#
_entry.id   AF-A0A961CU68-F1
#
_cell.length_a   1.000
_cell.length_b   1.000
_cell.length_c   1.000
_cell.angle_alpha   90.00
_cell.angle_beta   90.00
_cell.angle_gamma   90.00
#
_symmetry.space_group_name_H-M   'P 1'
#
loop_
_entity.id
_entity.type
_entity.pdbx_description
1 polymer ?
#
loop_
_entity_poly.entity_id
_entity_poly.type
_entity_poly.pdbx_seq_one_letter_code
_entity_poly.pdbx_strand_id
1 'polypeptide(L)'
;MEAEDLPGEVPGGRRPLTEGRFGRRRASSAVAVLAKAPVPGRVKTRLCPPLTPAQAAELARAALLDTIEACSASAAREVVVILDGSPRPWMPAGIRVIAQRQGDLGNRLLGAVVDLDGRCLVVGMDTPQLTADLIDDGLRALDGEGCDAVLGPALDGGYWAIGLRRADPRAFDGVPMSQPDTGRHQRAALDRLGLRVRTLRTLRDVDDHADAVAVAAEAPTTRFARALAELGPLPSSRDATGSPTRSPTTGTESRR
;
A
#
# COMPACT_ATOMS: atom_id res chain seq x y z
N MET A 1 -94.91 15.62 17.11
CA MET A 1 -94.81 15.12 15.72
C MET A 1 -93.38 15.37 15.29
N GLU A 2 -92.44 14.69 15.93
CA GLU A 2 -91.96 13.31 15.65
C GLU A 2 -90.78 13.39 14.65
N ALA A 3 -89.53 13.31 15.11
CA ALA A 3 -88.78 12.13 15.59
C ALA A 3 -88.29 11.26 14.41
N GLU A 4 -86.98 11.30 14.12
CA GLU A 4 -86.00 10.18 14.27
C GLU A 4 -85.64 9.63 12.87
N ASP A 5 -84.47 9.12 12.49
CA ASP A 5 -83.30 8.57 13.18
C ASP A 5 -82.06 8.55 12.23
N LEU A 6 -80.84 8.50 12.77
CA LEU A 6 -79.55 8.18 12.08
C LEU A 6 -79.37 6.62 12.04
N PRO A 7 -78.22 5.96 11.70
CA PRO A 7 -76.87 6.38 11.26
C PRO A 7 -76.26 5.55 10.07
N GLY A 8 -75.01 5.83 9.65
CA GLY A 8 -74.25 4.88 8.81
C GLY A 8 -72.94 5.36 8.15
N GLU A 9 -71.82 5.07 8.82
CA GLU A 9 -70.45 4.77 8.32
C GLU A 9 -69.57 5.72 7.47
N VAL A 10 -68.31 5.81 7.93
CA VAL A 10 -67.07 6.41 7.39
C VAL A 10 -66.27 5.32 6.63
N PRO A 11 -65.32 5.61 5.70
CA PRO A 11 -63.96 6.07 6.08
C PRO A 11 -63.26 6.98 5.01
N GLY A 12 -62.27 7.82 5.30
CA GLY A 12 -61.20 7.72 6.29
C GLY A 12 -60.00 6.94 5.73
N GLY A 13 -59.05 7.60 5.05
CA GLY A 13 -57.80 6.91 4.69
C GLY A 13 -56.91 7.61 3.67
N ARG A 14 -56.18 8.64 4.10
CA ARG A 14 -54.91 8.99 3.45
C ARG A 14 -54.00 7.78 3.54
N ARG A 15 -53.76 7.11 2.41
CA ARG A 15 -52.73 6.05 2.34
C ARG A 15 -51.36 6.71 2.49
N PRO A 16 -50.55 6.31 3.48
CA PRO A 16 -49.17 6.74 3.52
C PRO A 16 -48.45 6.13 2.32
N LEU A 17 -47.70 6.98 1.60
CA LEU A 17 -46.72 6.53 0.63
C LEU A 17 -45.76 5.60 1.37
N THR A 18 -45.75 4.34 1.00
CA THR A 18 -44.83 3.33 1.49
C THR A 18 -43.40 3.86 1.36
N GLU A 19 -42.74 4.04 2.49
CA GLU A 19 -41.31 4.30 2.57
C GLU A 19 -40.57 3.21 1.80
N GLY A 20 -40.09 3.58 0.61
CA GLY A 20 -39.12 2.78 -0.10
C GLY A 20 -37.93 2.59 0.82
N ARG A 21 -37.65 1.34 1.16
CA ARG A 21 -36.46 0.91 1.89
C ARG A 21 -35.25 1.34 1.07
N PHE A 22 -34.73 2.55 1.33
CA PHE A 22 -33.44 3.00 0.84
C PHE A 22 -32.40 2.07 1.47
N GLY A 23 -32.13 0.95 0.80
CA GLY A 23 -30.96 0.15 1.09
C GLY A 23 -29.77 1.10 1.06
N ARG A 24 -29.14 1.32 2.21
CA ARG A 24 -27.90 2.10 2.31
C ARG A 24 -26.99 1.60 1.20
N ARG A 25 -26.72 2.44 0.18
CA ARG A 25 -25.61 2.18 -0.73
C ARG A 25 -24.40 1.97 0.17
N ARG A 26 -23.90 0.72 0.25
CA ARG A 26 -22.62 0.48 0.93
C ARG A 26 -21.62 1.43 0.28
N ALA A 27 -20.95 2.25 1.10
CA ALA A 27 -19.84 3.07 0.63
C ALA A 27 -18.89 2.17 -0.17
N SER A 28 -18.44 2.65 -1.34
CA SER A 28 -17.52 1.88 -2.18
C SER A 28 -16.23 1.61 -1.39
N SER A 29 -15.76 0.35 -1.40
CA SER A 29 -14.45 -0.03 -0.87
C SER A 29 -13.42 0.14 -1.99
N ALA A 30 -12.49 1.06 -1.81
CA ALA A 30 -11.40 1.30 -2.74
C ALA A 30 -10.06 0.86 -2.13
N VAL A 31 -9.17 0.36 -2.96
CA VAL A 31 -7.77 0.10 -2.62
C VAL A 31 -6.88 1.01 -3.46
N ALA A 32 -6.07 1.81 -2.79
CA ALA A 32 -5.04 2.64 -3.40
C ALA A 32 -3.68 1.96 -3.28
N VAL A 33 -3.00 1.69 -4.39
CA VAL A 33 -1.59 1.31 -4.40
C VAL A 33 -0.75 2.57 -4.53
N LEU A 34 -0.10 2.97 -3.44
CA LEU A 34 0.79 4.13 -3.43
C LEU A 34 2.17 3.69 -3.93
N ALA A 35 2.56 4.19 -5.10
CA ALA A 35 3.76 3.69 -5.79
C ALA A 35 4.62 4.83 -6.35
N LYS A 36 5.91 4.55 -6.49
CA LYS A 36 6.85 5.31 -7.31
C LYS A 36 7.19 4.51 -8.55
N ALA A 37 7.22 5.16 -9.71
CA ALA A 37 7.56 4.52 -10.97
C ALA A 37 8.94 3.85 -10.86
N PRO A 38 9.05 2.53 -11.14
CA PRO A 38 10.33 1.81 -11.15
C PRO A 38 11.26 2.35 -12.25
N VAL A 39 12.11 3.29 -11.88
CA VAL A 39 13.10 3.92 -12.75
C VAL A 39 14.49 3.69 -12.15
N PRO A 40 15.47 3.21 -12.94
CA PRO A 40 16.83 3.01 -12.46
C PRO A 40 17.38 4.23 -11.73
N GLY A 41 17.93 4.00 -10.53
CA GLY A 41 18.51 5.04 -9.67
C GLY A 41 17.50 5.87 -8.89
N ARG A 42 16.19 5.66 -9.05
CA ARG A 42 15.13 6.38 -8.32
C ARG A 42 14.38 5.53 -7.29
N VAL A 43 14.47 4.21 -7.40
CA VAL A 43 13.83 3.23 -6.52
C VAL A 43 14.86 2.24 -6.00
N LYS A 44 14.62 1.69 -4.81
CA LYS A 44 15.41 0.62 -4.20
C LYS A 44 16.93 0.82 -4.28
N THR A 45 17.37 2.06 -4.05
CA THR A 45 18.80 2.42 -4.08
C THR A 45 19.61 1.71 -3.01
N ARG A 46 18.98 1.29 -1.90
CA ARG A 46 19.58 0.46 -0.85
C ARG A 46 19.92 -0.97 -1.29
N LEU A 47 19.35 -1.45 -2.41
CA LEU A 47 19.78 -2.71 -3.04
C LEU A 47 21.06 -2.56 -3.88
N CYS A 48 21.54 -1.33 -4.06
CA CYS A 48 22.72 -1.01 -4.86
C CYS A 48 23.85 -0.50 -3.94
N PRO A 49 25.01 -1.18 -3.85
CA PRO A 49 25.33 -2.54 -4.31
C PRO A 49 24.64 -3.64 -3.47
N PRO A 50 24.62 -4.91 -3.93
CA PRO A 50 25.32 -5.47 -5.10
C PRO A 50 24.56 -5.35 -6.42
N LEU A 51 23.29 -4.93 -6.40
CA LEU A 51 22.53 -4.76 -7.63
C LEU A 51 22.97 -3.52 -8.40
N THR A 52 22.86 -3.60 -9.72
CA THR A 52 22.85 -2.41 -10.57
C THR A 52 21.53 -1.65 -10.39
N PRO A 53 21.52 -0.32 -10.66
CA PRO A 53 20.29 0.46 -10.64
C PRO A 53 19.19 -0.09 -11.55
N ALA A 54 19.56 -0.73 -12.67
CA ALA A 54 18.61 -1.38 -13.57
C ALA A 54 17.95 -2.58 -12.88
N GLN A 55 18.73 -3.50 -12.32
CA GLN A 55 18.22 -4.68 -11.61
C GLN A 55 17.34 -4.29 -10.41
N ALA A 56 17.70 -3.27 -9.65
CA ALA A 56 16.88 -2.77 -8.55
C ALA A 56 15.52 -2.23 -9.04
N ALA A 57 15.49 -1.55 -10.20
CA ALA A 57 14.24 -1.11 -10.82
C ALA A 57 13.39 -2.27 -11.36
N GLU A 58 14.02 -3.31 -11.91
CA GLU A 58 13.33 -4.53 -12.34
C GLU A 58 12.64 -5.23 -11.15
N LEU A 59 13.34 -5.36 -10.01
CA LEU A 59 12.75 -5.92 -8.79
C LEU A 59 11.61 -5.06 -8.25
N ALA A 60 11.78 -3.73 -8.22
CA ALA A 60 10.70 -2.82 -7.81
C ALA A 60 9.48 -2.90 -8.74
N ARG A 61 9.69 -3.13 -10.05
CA ARG A 61 8.59 -3.36 -11.00
C ARG A 61 7.89 -4.68 -10.74
N ALA A 62 8.65 -5.75 -10.52
CA ALA A 62 8.09 -7.05 -10.19
C ALA A 62 7.24 -6.98 -8.92
N ALA A 63 7.74 -6.33 -7.87
CA ALA A 63 7.01 -6.15 -6.62
C ALA A 63 5.71 -5.35 -6.80
N LEU A 64 5.77 -4.23 -7.52
CA LEU A 64 4.58 -3.43 -7.82
C LEU A 64 3.53 -4.23 -8.60
N LEU A 65 3.94 -5.05 -9.57
CA LEU A 65 3.03 -5.88 -10.33
C LEU A 65 2.36 -6.96 -9.47
N ASP A 66 3.11 -7.57 -8.55
CA ASP A 66 2.55 -8.53 -7.59
C ASP A 66 1.57 -7.85 -6.62
N THR A 67 1.89 -6.66 -6.11
CA THR A 67 0.97 -5.85 -5.28
C THR A 67 -0.32 -5.49 -6.04
N ILE A 68 -0.21 -5.04 -7.29
CA ILE A 68 -1.39 -4.69 -8.12
C ILE A 68 -2.25 -5.92 -8.40
N GLU A 69 -1.63 -7.08 -8.67
CA GLU A 69 -2.37 -8.33 -8.88
C GLU A 69 -3.12 -8.74 -7.62
N ALA A 70 -2.47 -8.71 -6.45
CA ALA A 70 -3.12 -9.01 -5.17
C ALA A 70 -4.31 -8.06 -4.89
N CYS A 71 -4.14 -6.76 -5.15
CA CYS A 71 -5.23 -5.78 -5.01
C CYS A 71 -6.37 -6.05 -5.99
N SER A 72 -6.07 -6.38 -7.23
CA SER A 72 -7.07 -6.66 -8.27
C SER A 72 -7.85 -7.96 -8.01
N ALA A 73 -7.23 -8.91 -7.32
CA ALA A 73 -7.86 -10.17 -6.90
C ALA A 73 -8.68 -10.05 -5.60
N SER A 74 -8.64 -8.92 -4.91
CA SER A 74 -9.38 -8.67 -3.67
C SER A 74 -10.86 -8.35 -3.90
N ALA A 75 -11.65 -8.29 -2.83
CA ALA A 75 -13.04 -7.87 -2.83
C ALA A 75 -13.23 -6.34 -2.96
N ALA A 76 -12.17 -5.58 -3.25
CA ALA A 76 -12.25 -4.15 -3.53
C ALA A 76 -13.17 -3.88 -4.73
N ARG A 77 -14.01 -2.85 -4.64
CA ARG A 77 -14.82 -2.41 -5.78
C ARG A 77 -14.02 -1.61 -6.79
N GLU A 78 -12.96 -0.97 -6.31
CA GLU A 78 -12.07 -0.19 -7.13
C GLU A 78 -10.63 -0.37 -6.66
N VAL A 79 -9.72 -0.52 -7.63
CA VAL A 79 -8.27 -0.54 -7.40
C VAL A 79 -7.66 0.58 -8.22
N VAL A 80 -6.90 1.44 -7.56
CA VAL A 80 -6.26 2.61 -8.19
C VAL A 80 -4.78 2.62 -7.84
N VAL A 81 -3.94 2.83 -8.84
CA VAL A 81 -2.51 3.10 -8.64
C VAL A 81 -2.30 4.59 -8.53
N ILE A 82 -1.76 5.06 -7.41
CA ILE A 82 -1.39 6.46 -7.19
C ILE A 82 0.12 6.57 -7.36
N LEU A 83 0.54 7.13 -8.49
CA LEU A 83 1.89 6.98 -9.02
C LEU A 83 2.70 8.27 -8.95
N ASP A 84 3.87 8.22 -8.32
CA ASP A 84 4.96 9.21 -8.51
C ASP A 84 5.77 8.84 -9.75
N GLY A 85 5.52 9.57 -10.82
CA GLY A 85 6.08 9.32 -12.15
C GLY A 85 4.96 9.30 -13.18
N SER A 86 5.25 8.75 -14.36
CA SER A 86 4.25 8.58 -15.42
C SER A 86 3.91 7.09 -15.59
N PRO A 87 2.66 6.77 -15.99
CA PRO A 87 2.30 5.42 -16.37
C PRO A 87 3.24 4.85 -17.44
N ARG A 88 3.34 3.53 -17.50
CA ARG A 88 4.22 2.82 -18.43
C ARG A 88 3.48 1.66 -19.11
N PRO A 89 3.89 1.24 -20.32
CA PRO A 89 3.21 0.17 -21.07
C PRO A 89 3.17 -1.19 -20.37
N TRP A 90 4.07 -1.46 -19.41
CA TRP A 90 4.09 -2.70 -18.65
C TRP A 90 3.01 -2.76 -17.54
N MET A 91 2.32 -1.66 -17.25
CA MET A 91 1.24 -1.66 -16.27
C MET A 91 0.04 -2.47 -16.80
N PRO A 92 -0.72 -3.17 -15.92
CA PRO A 92 -1.88 -3.94 -16.35
C PRO A 92 -2.89 -3.11 -17.15
N ALA A 93 -3.40 -3.67 -18.24
CA ALA A 93 -4.38 -2.98 -19.07
C ALA A 93 -5.65 -2.65 -18.27
N GLY A 94 -6.17 -1.42 -18.44
CA GLY A 94 -7.40 -0.98 -17.77
C GLY A 94 -7.24 -0.57 -16.30
N ILE A 95 -6.04 -0.69 -15.70
CA ILE A 95 -5.83 -0.21 -14.33
C ILE A 95 -5.95 1.32 -14.29
N ARG A 96 -6.74 1.83 -13.34
CA ARG A 96 -6.85 3.27 -13.12
C ARG A 96 -5.55 3.77 -12.48
N VAL A 97 -4.92 4.77 -13.10
CA VAL A 97 -3.71 5.41 -12.58
C VAL A 97 -3.97 6.89 -12.36
N ILE A 98 -3.64 7.39 -11.16
CA ILE A 98 -3.74 8.80 -10.79
C ILE A 98 -2.34 9.28 -10.40
N ALA A 99 -2.01 10.53 -10.75
CA ALA A 99 -0.75 11.13 -10.32
C ALA A 99 -0.72 11.33 -8.81
N GLN A 100 0.40 10.99 -8.18
CA GLN A 100 0.61 11.25 -6.77
C GLN A 100 0.69 12.77 -6.51
N ARG A 101 0.02 13.25 -5.46
CA ARG A 101 0.12 14.65 -5.02
C ARG A 101 1.56 14.98 -4.61
N GLN A 102 1.97 16.24 -4.81
CA GLN A 102 3.27 16.70 -4.35
C GLN A 102 3.30 16.86 -2.83
N GLY A 103 4.51 16.90 -2.26
CA GLY A 103 4.72 17.02 -0.80
C GLY A 103 5.34 15.78 -0.19
N ASP A 104 5.29 15.71 1.14
CA ASP A 104 5.75 14.57 1.93
C ASP A 104 4.81 13.35 1.83
N LEU A 105 5.18 12.24 2.45
CA LEU A 105 4.39 11.00 2.43
C LEU A 105 2.99 11.19 3.04
N GLY A 106 2.84 12.01 4.08
CA GLY A 106 1.54 12.30 4.69
C GLY A 106 0.58 12.97 3.71
N ASN A 107 1.05 13.99 2.98
CA ASN A 107 0.25 14.66 1.96
C ASN A 107 -0.16 13.72 0.81
N ARG A 108 0.72 12.78 0.45
CA ARG A 108 0.47 11.79 -0.60
C ARG A 108 -0.59 10.78 -0.17
N LEU A 109 -0.50 10.27 1.05
CA LEU A 109 -1.49 9.37 1.66
C LEU A 109 -2.83 10.08 1.84
N LEU A 110 -2.82 11.34 2.27
CA LEU A 110 -4.02 12.15 2.36
C LEU A 110 -4.71 12.30 1.01
N GLY A 111 -3.93 12.60 -0.03
CA GLY A 111 -4.44 12.62 -1.40
C GLY A 111 -5.16 11.33 -1.77
N ALA A 112 -4.53 10.18 -1.47
CA ALA A 112 -5.11 8.87 -1.74
C ALA A 112 -6.48 8.63 -1.08
N VAL A 113 -6.62 9.00 0.20
CA VAL A 113 -7.88 8.77 0.92
C VAL A 113 -8.97 9.78 0.56
N VAL A 114 -8.59 11.01 0.18
CA VAL A 114 -9.54 12.05 -0.24
C VAL A 114 -10.04 11.83 -1.67
N ASP A 115 -9.14 11.47 -2.59
CA ASP A 115 -9.45 11.39 -4.02
C ASP A 115 -10.32 10.17 -4.40
N LEU A 116 -10.33 9.12 -3.57
CA LEU A 116 -11.12 7.91 -3.82
C LEU A 116 -12.51 7.93 -3.18
N ASP A 117 -12.75 8.86 -2.25
CA ASP A 117 -13.99 8.99 -1.46
C ASP A 117 -14.40 7.70 -0.71
N GLY A 118 -15.15 7.83 0.37
CA GLY A 118 -15.64 6.67 1.14
C GLY A 118 -14.54 5.86 1.86
N ARG A 119 -14.59 4.53 1.74
CA ARG A 119 -13.73 3.60 2.48
C ARG A 119 -12.50 3.28 1.65
N CYS A 120 -11.34 3.75 2.09
CA CYS A 120 -10.10 3.59 1.35
C CYS A 120 -9.08 2.82 2.19
N LEU A 121 -8.48 1.80 1.59
CA LEU A 121 -7.28 1.14 2.08
C LEU A 121 -6.11 1.53 1.17
N VAL A 122 -5.12 2.21 1.71
CA VAL A 122 -3.88 2.54 1.00
C VAL A 122 -2.83 1.50 1.35
N VAL A 123 -2.20 0.92 0.34
CA VAL A 123 -1.10 -0.06 0.46
C VAL A 123 0.15 0.45 -0.24
N GLY A 124 1.32 0.13 0.31
CA GLY A 124 2.62 0.42 -0.31
C GLY A 124 2.97 -0.55 -1.44
N MET A 125 3.91 -0.16 -2.31
CA MET A 125 4.38 -0.98 -3.44
C MET A 125 5.46 -2.01 -3.09
N ASP A 126 5.92 -2.02 -1.84
CA ASP A 126 7.15 -2.69 -1.42
C ASP A 126 6.92 -4.01 -0.67
N THR A 127 5.70 -4.54 -0.75
CA THR A 127 5.26 -5.78 -0.09
C THR A 127 4.77 -6.82 -1.12
N PRO A 128 5.66 -7.44 -1.90
CA PRO A 128 5.26 -8.38 -2.96
C PRO A 128 4.65 -9.69 -2.43
N GLN A 129 4.80 -9.99 -1.15
CA GLN A 129 4.12 -11.11 -0.47
C GLN A 129 2.66 -10.79 -0.07
N LEU A 130 2.18 -9.58 -0.35
CA LEU A 130 0.79 -9.21 -0.09
C LEU A 130 -0.17 -10.12 -0.85
N THR A 131 -1.25 -10.55 -0.20
CA THR A 131 -2.28 -11.41 -0.80
C THR A 131 -3.65 -10.72 -0.78
N ALA A 132 -4.55 -11.16 -1.66
CA ALA A 132 -5.94 -10.71 -1.66
C ALA A 132 -6.61 -10.90 -0.29
N ASP A 133 -6.36 -12.02 0.41
CA ASP A 133 -6.93 -12.29 1.73
C ASP A 133 -6.50 -11.25 2.79
N LEU A 134 -5.25 -10.80 2.75
CA LEU A 134 -4.74 -9.76 3.67
C LEU A 134 -5.39 -8.41 3.41
N ILE A 135 -5.65 -8.10 2.14
CA ILE A 135 -6.36 -6.90 1.72
C ILE A 135 -7.82 -6.99 2.18
N ASP A 136 -8.47 -8.13 1.95
CA ASP A 136 -9.85 -8.40 2.33
C ASP A 136 -10.05 -8.38 3.84
N ASP A 137 -9.07 -8.79 4.64
CA ASP A 137 -9.08 -8.61 6.09
C ASP A 137 -9.19 -7.13 6.48
N GLY A 138 -8.41 -6.27 5.83
CA GLY A 138 -8.46 -4.83 6.01
C GLY A 138 -9.80 -4.23 5.57
N LEU A 139 -10.29 -4.60 4.39
CA LEU A 139 -11.55 -4.13 3.85
C LEU A 139 -12.74 -4.58 4.71
N ARG A 140 -12.79 -5.85 5.13
CA ARG A 140 -13.83 -6.38 6.03
C ARG A 140 -13.84 -5.68 7.37
N ALA A 141 -12.67 -5.38 7.93
CA ALA A 141 -12.56 -4.60 9.16
C ALA A 141 -13.17 -3.21 8.99
N LEU A 142 -12.80 -2.49 7.92
CA LEU A 142 -13.39 -1.19 7.61
C LEU A 142 -14.89 -1.29 7.34
N ASP A 143 -15.41 -2.43 6.87
CA ASP A 143 -16.84 -2.61 6.62
C ASP A 143 -17.67 -2.87 7.88
N GLY A 144 -17.11 -3.52 8.90
CA GLY A 144 -17.81 -3.93 10.13
C GLY A 144 -18.38 -2.77 10.95
N GLU A 145 -19.09 -3.05 12.02
CA GLU A 145 -19.36 -2.04 13.06
C GLU A 145 -18.22 -2.13 14.09
N GLY A 146 -17.65 -1.00 14.53
CA GLY A 146 -16.56 -1.05 15.52
C GLY A 146 -15.17 -0.60 15.07
N CYS A 147 -14.94 -0.32 13.78
CA CYS A 147 -13.60 -0.06 13.25
C CYS A 147 -13.58 1.18 12.35
N ASP A 148 -12.91 2.25 12.76
CA ASP A 148 -12.87 3.49 11.99
C ASP A 148 -11.61 3.59 11.13
N ALA A 149 -10.54 2.90 11.54
CA ALA A 149 -9.29 2.83 10.81
C ALA A 149 -8.64 1.45 10.90
N VAL A 150 -7.79 1.12 9.94
CA VAL A 150 -6.89 -0.04 9.99
C VAL A 150 -5.46 0.41 9.78
N LEU A 151 -4.52 -0.29 10.41
CA LEU A 151 -3.09 -0.07 10.23
C LEU A 151 -2.38 -1.42 10.11
N GLY A 152 -1.67 -1.64 9.01
CA GLY A 152 -0.83 -2.82 8.78
C GLY A 152 0.64 -2.48 9.05
N PRO A 153 1.21 -2.86 10.21
CA PRO A 153 2.58 -2.50 10.55
C PRO A 153 3.59 -3.18 9.64
N ALA A 154 4.71 -2.51 9.36
CA ALA A 154 5.87 -3.10 8.71
C ALA A 154 6.97 -3.40 9.73
N LEU A 155 7.81 -4.41 9.47
CA LEU A 155 8.88 -4.83 10.39
C LEU A 155 9.97 -3.76 10.61
N ASP A 156 10.13 -2.83 9.67
CA ASP A 156 11.06 -1.70 9.74
C ASP A 156 10.59 -0.58 10.69
N GLY A 157 9.36 -0.72 11.22
CA GLY A 157 8.73 0.26 12.10
C GLY A 157 7.79 1.24 11.39
N GLY A 158 7.66 1.15 10.07
CA GLY A 158 6.65 1.83 9.26
C GLY A 158 5.31 1.07 9.23
N TYR A 159 4.61 1.20 8.11
CA TYR A 159 3.38 0.45 7.84
C TYR A 159 3.22 0.21 6.35
N TRP A 160 2.85 -1.02 5.98
CA TRP A 160 2.56 -1.40 4.60
C TRP A 160 1.14 -1.00 4.19
N ALA A 161 0.23 -0.81 5.16
CA ALA A 161 -1.13 -0.38 4.91
C ALA A 161 -1.67 0.59 5.94
N ILE A 162 -2.50 1.52 5.48
CA ILE A 162 -3.38 2.33 6.31
C ILE A 162 -4.73 2.44 5.62
N GLY A 163 -5.82 2.28 6.36
CA GLY A 163 -7.15 2.45 5.80
C GLY A 163 -8.07 3.23 6.72
N LEU A 164 -8.96 4.00 6.12
CA LEU A 164 -9.90 4.87 6.82
C LEU A 164 -11.32 4.60 6.32
N ARG A 165 -12.27 4.50 7.25
CA ARG A 165 -13.70 4.40 6.94
C ARG A 165 -14.25 5.69 6.33
N ARG A 166 -13.69 6.82 6.74
CA ARG A 166 -13.97 8.17 6.25
C ARG A 166 -12.65 8.93 6.22
N ALA A 167 -12.39 9.64 5.13
CA ALA A 167 -11.21 10.51 5.06
C ALA A 167 -11.24 11.55 6.20
N ASP A 168 -10.14 11.66 6.93
CA ASP A 168 -9.88 12.73 7.89
C ASP A 168 -8.48 13.27 7.64
N PRO A 169 -8.34 14.53 7.18
CA PRO A 169 -7.03 15.14 6.92
C PRO A 169 -6.07 15.06 8.10
N ARG A 170 -6.60 15.09 9.32
CA ARG A 170 -5.81 15.09 10.55
C ARG A 170 -5.18 13.74 10.85
N ALA A 171 -5.56 12.68 10.12
CA ALA A 171 -5.02 11.33 10.33
C ALA A 171 -3.50 11.27 10.13
N PHE A 172 -2.92 12.21 9.39
CA PHE A 172 -1.48 12.25 9.10
C PHE A 172 -0.74 13.41 9.80
N ASP A 173 -1.44 14.20 10.63
CA ASP A 173 -0.88 15.39 11.27
C ASP A 173 0.20 15.03 12.30
N GLY A 174 1.37 15.63 12.13
CA GLY A 174 2.49 15.49 13.06
C GLY A 174 3.10 14.08 13.10
N VAL A 175 2.90 13.26 12.06
CA VAL A 175 3.52 11.93 11.94
C VAL A 175 4.87 12.07 11.25
N PRO A 176 6.00 11.79 11.94
CA PRO A 176 7.31 11.75 11.31
C PRO A 176 7.36 10.58 10.32
N MET A 177 7.66 10.88 9.05
CA MET A 177 7.72 9.89 7.99
C MET A 177 9.15 9.37 7.79
N SER A 178 9.28 8.13 7.30
CA SER A 178 10.56 7.47 7.02
C SER A 178 11.46 7.30 8.26
N GLN A 179 10.86 7.03 9.42
CA GLN A 179 11.57 6.74 10.67
C GLN A 179 11.21 5.34 11.20
N PRO A 180 12.10 4.70 11.98
CA PRO A 180 11.82 3.38 12.57
C PRO A 180 10.64 3.34 13.56
N ASP A 181 10.03 4.49 13.84
CA ASP A 181 8.86 4.61 14.69
C ASP A 181 7.67 5.29 14.01
N THR A 182 7.72 5.49 12.69
CA THR A 182 6.64 6.10 11.91
C THR A 182 5.29 5.40 12.16
N GLY A 183 5.26 4.06 12.19
CA GLY A 183 4.04 3.30 12.46
C GLY A 183 3.47 3.52 13.86
N ARG A 184 4.33 3.69 14.87
CA ARG A 184 3.91 4.02 16.24
C ARG A 184 3.31 5.44 16.30
N HIS A 185 3.94 6.41 15.65
CA HIS A 185 3.42 7.78 15.58
C HIS A 185 2.13 7.87 14.78
N GLN A 186 2.02 7.11 13.69
CA GLN A 186 0.81 7.00 12.88
C GLN A 186 -0.35 6.43 13.70
N ARG A 187 -0.10 5.36 14.47
CA ARG A 187 -1.08 4.80 15.40
C ARG A 187 -1.53 5.83 16.43
N ALA A 188 -0.59 6.53 17.06
CA ALA A 188 -0.91 7.57 18.04
C ALA A 188 -1.72 8.72 17.44
N ALA A 189 -1.48 9.10 16.18
CA ALA A 189 -2.27 10.11 15.48
C ALA A 189 -3.73 9.67 15.30
N LEU A 190 -3.96 8.42 14.89
CA LEU A 190 -5.31 7.85 14.76
C LEU A 190 -6.02 7.75 16.12
N ASP A 191 -5.31 7.33 17.17
CA ASP A 191 -5.85 7.23 18.53
C ASP A 191 -6.23 8.62 19.09
N ARG A 192 -5.44 9.67 18.83
CA ARG A 192 -5.76 11.06 19.21
C ARG A 192 -7.04 11.59 18.56
N LEU A 193 -7.42 11.07 17.41
CA LEU A 193 -8.69 11.38 16.74
C LEU A 193 -9.88 10.60 17.30
N GLY A 194 -9.65 9.72 18.29
CA GLY A 194 -10.69 8.87 18.88
C GLY A 194 -11.15 7.75 17.94
N LEU A 195 -10.35 7.40 16.93
CA LEU A 195 -10.69 6.35 15.98
C LEU A 195 -10.49 4.97 16.61
N ARG A 196 -11.41 4.03 16.36
CA ARG A 196 -11.20 2.62 16.71
C ARG A 196 -10.31 1.99 15.65
N VAL A 197 -9.04 1.80 15.99
CA VAL A 197 -8.03 1.30 15.05
C VAL A 197 -7.87 -0.21 15.21
N ARG A 198 -8.02 -0.96 14.11
CA ARG A 198 -7.63 -2.37 14.05
C ARG A 198 -6.22 -2.50 13.47
N THR A 199 -5.36 -3.23 14.16
CA THR A 199 -4.04 -3.62 13.64
C THR A 199 -4.18 -4.86 12.75
N LEU A 200 -3.66 -4.79 11.52
CA LEU A 200 -3.58 -5.92 10.59
C LEU A 200 -2.30 -6.74 10.85
N ARG A 201 -2.13 -7.83 10.12
CA ARG A 201 -0.89 -8.63 10.17
C ARG A 201 0.31 -7.75 9.82
N THR A 202 1.39 -7.93 10.58
CA THR A 202 2.69 -7.30 10.27
C THR A 202 3.32 -7.97 9.05
N LEU A 203 3.80 -7.18 8.09
CA LEU A 203 4.54 -7.65 6.91
C LEU A 203 5.96 -7.06 6.88
N ARG A 204 6.78 -7.57 5.95
CA ARG A 204 8.13 -7.10 5.72
C ARG A 204 8.18 -6.31 4.41
N ASP A 205 8.55 -5.04 4.48
CA ASP A 205 8.84 -4.24 3.29
C ASP A 205 10.22 -4.63 2.75
N VAL A 206 10.37 -4.66 1.42
CA VAL A 206 11.64 -5.01 0.78
C VAL A 206 12.52 -3.78 0.66
N ASP A 207 13.35 -3.48 1.65
CA ASP A 207 14.23 -2.30 1.59
C ASP A 207 15.68 -2.61 1.28
N ASP A 208 16.16 -3.73 1.79
CA ASP A 208 17.52 -4.21 1.53
C ASP A 208 17.54 -5.64 0.97
N HIS A 209 18.76 -6.15 0.75
CA HIS A 209 18.95 -7.48 0.20
C HIS A 209 18.47 -8.59 1.15
N ALA A 210 18.62 -8.41 2.46
CA ALA A 210 18.15 -9.41 3.43
C ALA A 210 16.63 -9.48 3.40
N ASP A 211 15.95 -8.35 3.24
CA ASP A 211 14.50 -8.32 3.04
C ASP A 211 14.10 -8.99 1.73
N ALA A 212 14.79 -8.70 0.63
CA ALA A 212 14.51 -9.31 -0.67
C ALA A 212 14.57 -10.85 -0.60
N VAL A 213 15.62 -11.40 0.03
CA VAL A 213 15.78 -12.85 0.20
C VAL A 213 14.68 -13.42 1.11
N ALA A 214 14.40 -12.76 2.24
CA ALA A 214 13.38 -13.23 3.19
C ALA A 214 11.99 -13.25 2.56
N VAL A 215 11.62 -12.19 1.83
CA VAL A 215 10.32 -12.06 1.18
C VAL A 215 10.20 -13.02 -0.01
N ALA A 216 11.25 -13.23 -0.79
CA ALA A 216 11.24 -14.23 -1.86
C ALA A 216 11.06 -15.66 -1.32
N ALA A 217 11.61 -15.97 -0.15
CA ALA A 217 11.41 -17.25 0.52
C ALA A 217 9.98 -17.41 1.08
N GLU A 218 9.37 -16.33 1.59
CA GLU A 218 7.98 -16.32 2.06
C GLU A 218 6.97 -16.48 0.92
N ALA A 219 7.24 -15.87 -0.24
CA ALA A 219 6.34 -15.85 -1.39
C ALA A 219 7.03 -16.28 -2.70
N PRO A 220 7.43 -17.57 -2.83
CA PRO A 220 8.31 -18.04 -3.91
C PRO A 220 7.66 -18.06 -5.30
N THR A 221 6.33 -17.95 -5.38
CA THR A 221 5.59 -17.99 -6.65
C THR A 221 5.46 -16.62 -7.32
N THR A 222 5.81 -15.54 -6.61
CA THR A 222 5.68 -14.14 -7.04
C THR A 222 6.61 -13.80 -8.21
N ARG A 223 6.29 -12.75 -8.97
CA ARG A 223 7.20 -12.22 -10.01
C ARG A 223 8.47 -11.71 -9.37
N PHE A 224 8.35 -11.08 -8.19
CA PHE A 224 9.48 -10.60 -7.40
C PHE A 224 10.47 -11.72 -7.07
N ALA A 225 9.99 -12.85 -6.53
CA ALA A 225 10.85 -13.98 -6.19
C ALA A 225 11.57 -14.56 -7.41
N ARG A 226 10.86 -14.68 -8.54
CA ARG A 226 11.45 -15.14 -9.82
C ARG A 226 12.51 -14.17 -10.33
N ALA A 227 12.20 -12.87 -10.35
CA ALA A 227 13.12 -11.84 -10.78
C ALA A 227 14.38 -11.81 -9.90
N LEU A 228 14.26 -12.01 -8.58
CA LEU A 228 15.42 -12.11 -7.69
C LEU A 228 16.26 -13.36 -7.98
N ALA A 229 15.63 -14.51 -8.23
CA ALA A 229 16.33 -15.75 -8.55
C ALA A 229 17.12 -15.67 -9.87
N GLU A 230 16.60 -14.96 -10.87
CA GLU A 230 17.27 -14.74 -12.16
C GLU A 230 18.55 -13.89 -12.05
N LEU A 231 18.70 -13.10 -10.99
CA LEU A 231 19.91 -12.31 -10.74
C LEU A 231 21.09 -13.17 -10.26
N GLY A 232 20.83 -14.43 -9.89
CA GLY A 232 21.83 -15.37 -9.38
C GLY A 232 22.34 -15.02 -7.97
N PRO A 233 23.27 -15.83 -7.42
CA PRO A 233 23.90 -15.51 -6.15
C PRO A 233 24.72 -14.23 -6.29
N LEU A 234 24.32 -13.19 -5.55
CA LEU A 234 25.06 -11.95 -5.51
C LEU A 234 26.40 -12.16 -4.80
N PRO A 235 27.49 -11.53 -5.28
CA PRO A 235 28.79 -11.66 -4.63
C PRO A 235 28.66 -11.21 -3.19
N SER A 236 29.02 -12.12 -2.27
CA SER A 236 29.09 -11.83 -0.84
C SER A 236 30.02 -10.64 -0.62
N SER A 237 29.65 -9.69 0.25
CA SER A 237 30.47 -8.53 0.61
C SER A 237 31.86 -8.87 1.16
N ARG A 238 32.15 -10.16 1.38
CA ARG A 238 33.46 -10.71 1.77
C ARG A 238 34.46 -10.86 0.62
N ASP A 239 34.01 -10.83 -0.64
CA ASP A 239 34.90 -11.06 -1.80
C ASP A 239 35.51 -9.76 -2.36
N ALA A 240 35.18 -8.60 -1.76
CA ALA A 240 35.67 -7.28 -2.18
C ALA A 240 37.05 -6.91 -1.64
N THR A 241 37.76 -7.79 -0.92
CA THR A 241 39.18 -7.58 -0.56
C THR A 241 40.07 -8.17 -1.64
N GLY A 242 40.07 -7.54 -2.81
CA GLY A 242 41.12 -7.72 -3.81
C GLY A 242 42.45 -7.25 -3.23
N SER A 243 43.35 -8.20 -2.99
CA SER A 243 44.73 -7.91 -2.57
C SER A 243 45.42 -7.00 -3.60
N PRO A 244 46.14 -5.93 -3.18
CA PRO A 244 46.92 -5.16 -4.13
C PRO A 244 48.11 -5.99 -4.60
N THR A 245 48.10 -6.37 -5.88
CA THR A 245 49.27 -6.88 -6.58
C THR A 245 50.39 -5.86 -6.50
N ARG A 246 51.44 -6.18 -5.73
CA ARG A 246 52.71 -5.45 -5.72
C ARG A 246 53.38 -5.60 -7.08
N SER A 247 53.59 -4.49 -7.77
CA SER A 247 54.49 -4.41 -8.93
C SER A 247 55.94 -4.63 -8.47
N PRO A 248 56.78 -5.38 -9.21
CA PRO A 248 58.19 -5.50 -8.90
C PRO A 248 58.94 -4.26 -9.39
N THR A 249 59.63 -3.59 -8.48
CA THR A 249 60.60 -2.54 -8.76
C THR A 249 61.84 -3.17 -9.41
N THR A 250 62.04 -2.97 -10.71
CA THR A 250 63.34 -3.22 -11.34
C THR A 250 64.26 -2.04 -11.08
N GLY A 251 65.16 -2.20 -10.10
CA GLY A 251 66.34 -1.37 -9.98
C GLY A 251 67.31 -1.69 -11.13
N THR A 252 67.78 -0.68 -11.83
CA THR A 252 68.98 -0.78 -12.68
C THR A 252 69.98 0.23 -12.14
N GLU A 253 70.96 -0.27 -11.40
CA GLU A 253 72.23 0.41 -11.19
C GLU A 253 72.98 0.47 -12.53
N SER A 254 73.51 1.63 -12.89
CA SER A 254 74.62 1.70 -13.85
C SER A 254 75.62 2.74 -13.41
N ARG A 255 76.77 2.26 -12.92
CA ARG A 255 78.03 2.99 -12.78
C ARG A 255 78.58 3.34 -14.17
N ARG A 256 78.84 4.63 -14.41
CA ARG A 256 80.16 5.21 -14.75
C ARG A 256 80.01 6.70 -14.99
#